data_AF-A0A093CII3-F1
#
_entry.id   AF-A0A093CII3-F1
#
_cell.length_a   1.000
_cell.length_b   1.000
_cell.length_c   1.000
_cell.angle_alpha   90.00
_cell.angle_beta   90.00
_cell.angle_gamma   90.00
#
_symmetry.space_group_name_H-M   'P 1'
#
loop_
_entity.id
_entity.type
_entity.pdbx_description
1 polymer ?
#
loop_
_entity_poly.entity_id
_entity_poly.type
_entity_poly.pdbx_seq_one_letter_code
_entity_poly.pdbx_strand_id
1 'polypeptide(L)' 'VTISDNRNLTDNKNVTEYLLQALSPQNVSVGKWKSVDTDNCSSIDTAILNATQQAVNWTSPDSNISSVEIR' A
#
# COMPACT_ATOMS: atom_id res chain seq x y z
N VAL A 1 6.51 -5.27 -1.34
CA VAL A 1 5.60 -4.84 -2.42
C VAL A 1 6.37 -3.89 -3.31
N THR A 2 6.36 -4.12 -4.63
CA THR A 2 7.04 -3.25 -5.60
C THR A 2 5.99 -2.65 -6.52
N ILE A 3 6.06 -1.33 -6.73
CA ILE A 3 5.14 -0.57 -7.56
C ILE A 3 5.85 -0.18 -8.84
N SER A 4 5.21 -0.47 -9.96
CA SER A 4 5.65 -0.07 -11.28
C SER A 4 4.57 0.80 -11.89
N ASP A 5 4.86 2.08 -12.05
CA ASP A 5 4.00 3.04 -12.72
C ASP A 5 4.65 3.47 -14.03
N ASN A 6 4.03 3.11 -15.15
CA ASN A 6 4.51 3.40 -16.50
C ASN A 6 3.84 4.64 -17.11
N ARG A 7 3.06 5.40 -16.32
CA ARG A 7 2.50 6.67 -16.78
C ARG A 7 3.64 7.64 -17.07
N ASN A 8 3.52 8.36 -18.18
CA ASN A 8 4.48 9.40 -18.55
C ASN A 8 4.39 10.52 -17.51
N LEU A 9 5.39 10.62 -16.62
CA LEU A 9 5.46 11.62 -15.55
C LEU A 9 5.50 13.09 -16.07
N THR A 10 5.51 13.28 -17.39
CA THR A 10 5.40 14.57 -18.09
C THR A 10 3.96 15.00 -18.40
N ASP A 11 2.98 14.10 -18.34
CA ASP A 11 1.57 14.51 -18.33
C ASP A 11 1.29 15.18 -16.98
N ASN A 12 0.65 16.34 -17.02
CA ASN A 12 0.55 17.39 -15.98
C ASN A 12 -0.15 16.99 -14.65
N LYS A 13 -0.02 15.73 -14.22
CA LYS A 13 -0.42 15.19 -12.93
C LYS A 13 0.77 14.45 -12.33
N ASN A 14 1.75 15.22 -11.85
CA ASN A 14 2.87 14.68 -11.08
C ASN A 14 2.29 13.90 -9.89
N VAL A 15 2.39 12.58 -9.93
CA VAL A 15 2.06 11.73 -8.79
C VAL A 15 3.11 12.02 -7.73
N THR A 16 2.69 12.51 -6.56
CA THR A 16 3.60 12.77 -5.44
C THR A 16 3.67 11.59 -4.50
N GLU A 17 2.56 10.84 -4.36
CA GLU A 17 2.41 9.75 -3.41
C GLU A 17 1.51 8.63 -3.97
N TYR A 18 1.77 7.41 -3.51
CA TYR A 18 0.93 6.23 -3.67
C TYR A 18 0.36 5.85 -2.30
N LEU A 19 -0.90 5.45 -2.28
CA LEU A 19 -1.59 4.95 -1.11
C LEU A 19 -1.80 3.46 -1.28
N LEU A 20 -1.35 2.66 -0.31
CA LEU A 20 -1.34 1.20 -0.41
C LEU A 20 -2.11 0.58 0.75
N GLN A 21 -3.01 -0.34 0.44
CA GLN A 21 -3.81 -1.06 1.41
C GLN A 21 -3.52 -2.57 1.30
N ALA A 22 -3.57 -3.25 2.45
CA ALA A 22 -3.45 -4.70 2.53
C ALA A 22 -4.69 -5.26 3.24
N LEU A 23 -5.53 -5.98 2.49
CA LEU A 23 -6.88 -6.34 2.93
C LEU A 23 -7.11 -7.84 2.92
N SER A 24 -7.84 -8.32 3.92
CA SER A 24 -8.42 -9.67 3.91
C SER A 24 -9.67 -9.72 3.00
N PRO A 25 -10.20 -10.92 2.69
CA PRO A 25 -11.48 -11.06 2.00
C PRO A 25 -12.67 -10.39 2.70
N GLN A 26 -12.54 -10.03 3.98
CA GLN A 26 -13.54 -9.31 4.76
C GLN A 26 -13.35 -7.78 4.69
N ASN A 27 -12.43 -7.28 3.86
CA ASN A 27 -12.05 -5.87 3.76
C ASN A 27 -11.55 -5.26 5.08
N VAL A 28 -10.77 -6.04 5.85
CA VAL A 28 -10.11 -5.57 7.06
C VAL A 28 -8.62 -5.47 6.81
N SER A 29 -7.97 -4.43 7.33
CA SER A 29 -6.51 -4.29 7.27
C SER A 29 -5.80 -5.48 7.91
N VAL A 30 -4.81 -6.01 7.20
CA VAL A 30 -4.03 -7.17 7.64
C VAL A 30 -2.55 -7.00 7.40
N GLY A 31 -1.76 -7.65 8.25
CA GLY A 31 -0.31 -7.52 8.25
C GLY A 31 0.14 -6.15 8.75
N LYS A 32 1.40 -5.82 8.47
CA LYS A 32 2.00 -4.55 8.89
C LYS A 32 2.92 -3.99 7.81
N TRP A 33 2.70 -2.73 7.45
CA TRP A 33 3.65 -1.95 6.66
C TRP A 33 4.87 -1.57 7.51
N LYS A 34 6.06 -1.56 6.91
CA LYS A 34 7.31 -1.21 7.58
C LYS A 34 7.99 -0.03 6.91
N SER A 35 8.55 0.85 7.73
CA SER A 35 9.40 1.97 7.30
C SER A 35 8.69 2.99 6.39
N VAL A 36 7.38 3.13 6.55
CA VAL A 36 6.55 4.12 5.86
C VAL A 36 5.54 4.70 6.83
N ASP A 37 5.12 5.93 6.58
CA ASP A 37 4.00 6.52 7.30
C ASP A 37 2.72 5.78 6.93
N THR A 38 1.83 5.62 7.91
CA THR A 38 0.50 5.07 7.66
C THR A 38 -0.57 6.06 8.09
N ASP A 39 -1.67 6.05 7.35
CA ASP A 39 -2.85 6.85 7.65
C ASP A 39 -4.08 5.95 7.74
N ASN A 40 -5.09 6.42 8.45
CA ASN A 40 -6.35 5.74 8.64
C ASN A 40 -7.37 6.25 7.62
N CYS A 41 -7.61 5.46 6.57
CA CYS A 41 -8.63 5.75 5.59
C CYS A 41 -9.88 4.90 5.89
N SER A 42 -10.83 5.45 6.65
CA SER A 42 -12.08 4.75 7.03
C SER A 42 -11.86 3.42 7.76
N SER A 43 -11.00 3.42 8.78
CA SER A 43 -10.56 2.24 9.55
C SER A 43 -9.68 1.26 8.79
N ILE A 44 -9.20 1.64 7.59
CA ILE A 44 -8.21 0.87 6.84
C ILE A 44 -6.84 1.53 6.99
N ASP A 45 -5.92 0.80 7.61
CA ASP A 45 -4.49 1.11 7.63
C ASP A 45 -3.95 1.17 6.20
N THR A 46 -3.47 2.35 5.82
CA THR A 46 -3.04 2.69 4.47
C THR A 46 -1.61 3.21 4.53
N ALA A 47 -0.68 2.55 3.86
CA ALA A 47 0.68 3.03 3.73
C ALA A 47 0.77 4.17 2.73
N ILE A 48 1.49 5.22 3.10
CA ILE A 48 1.82 6.34 2.22
C ILE A 48 3.24 6.13 1.71
N LEU A 49 3.38 6.06 0.39
CA LEU A 49 4.67 5.89 -0.27
C LEU A 49 4.92 7.05 -1.22
N ASN A 50 6.02 7.78 -1.04
CA ASN A 50 6.38 8.84 -1.98
C ASN A 50 6.57 8.24 -3.39
N ALA A 51 6.22 8.97 -4.44
CA ALA A 51 6.31 8.45 -5.80
C ALA A 51 7.76 8.13 -6.24
N THR A 52 8.76 8.70 -5.56
CA THR A 52 10.17 8.36 -5.75
C THR A 52 10.54 7.01 -5.16
N GLN A 53 9.74 6.47 -4.23
CA GLN A 53 9.93 5.16 -3.61
C GLN A 53 9.13 4.12 -4.39
N GLN A 54 9.82 3.16 -5.01
CA GLN A 54 9.17 2.14 -5.83
C GLN A 54 8.87 0.84 -5.07
N ALA A 55 9.27 0.77 -3.80
CA ALA A 55 9.09 -0.44 -3.00
C ALA A 55 8.83 -0.11 -1.54
N VAL A 56 8.04 -0.96 -0.91
CA VAL A 56 7.74 -0.92 0.52
C VAL A 56 7.71 -2.34 1.08
N ASN A 57 8.14 -2.47 2.33
CA ASN A 57 8.10 -3.74 3.04
C ASN A 57 6.74 -3.92 3.72
N TRP A 58 6.12 -5.07 3.49
CA TRP A 58 4.90 -5.50 4.17
C TRP A 58 5.15 -6.88 4.77
N THR A 59 4.73 -7.07 6.02
CA THR A 59 4.84 -8.35 6.73
C THR A 59 3.46 -8.96 6.84
N SER A 60 3.32 -10.21 6.41
CA SER A 60 2.08 -10.98 6.54
C SER A 60 1.66 -11.12 8.01
N PRO A 61 0.36 -11.15 8.31
CA PRO A 61 -0.10 -11.40 9.66
C PRO A 61 0.15 -12.85 10.08
N ASP A 62 0.22 -13.10 11.38
CA ASP A 62 0.34 -14.46 11.94
C ASP A 62 -0.99 -15.26 11.93
N SER A 63 -2.04 -14.70 11.32
CA SER A 63 -3.38 -15.29 11.23
C SER A 63 -3.56 -16.19 10.01
N ASN A 64 -4.37 -17.25 10.13
CA ASN A 64 -4.75 -18.14 9.03
C ASN A 64 -5.77 -17.51 8.08
N ILE A 65 -5.37 -16.47 7.35
CA ILE A 65 -6.18 -15.88 6.28
C ILE A 65 -5.86 -16.58 4.95
N SER A 66 -6.88 -16.82 4.13
CA SER A 66 -6.74 -17.55 2.87
C SER A 66 -5.99 -16.77 1.79
N SER A 67 -6.07 -15.44 1.84
CA SER A 67 -5.49 -14.54 0.85
C SER A 67 -5.39 -13.12 1.40
N VAL A 68 -4.54 -12.31 0.75
CA VAL A 68 -4.43 -10.86 0.97
C VAL A 68 -4.48 -10.16 -0.38
N GLU A 69 -5.27 -9.12 -0.47
CA GLU A 69 -5.27 -8.18 -1.60
C GLU A 69 -4.39 -6.99 -1.25
N ILE A 70 -3.44 -6.67 -2.14
CA ILE A 70 -2.67 -5.43 -2.10
C ILE A 70 -3.20 -4.52 -3.20
N ARG A 71 -3.67 -3.33 -2.85
CA ARG A 71 -4.22 -2.35 -3.80
C ARG A 71 -3.74 -0.93 -3.49
#